data_AF-A0A969HQM2-F1
#
_entry.id   AF-A0A969HQM2-F1
#
_cell.length_a   1.000
_cell.length_b   1.000
_cell.length_c   1.000
_cell.angle_alpha   90.00
_cell.angle_beta   90.00
_cell.angle_gamma   90.00
#
_symmetry.space_group_name_H-M   'P 1'
#
loop_
_entity.id
_entity.type
_entity.pdbx_description
1 polymer ?
#
loop_
_entity_poly.entity_id
_entity_poly.type
_entity_poly.pdbx_seq_one_letter_code
_entity_poly.pdbx_strand_id
1 'polypeptide(L)'
;MPLIKLEDTDPHSCWGLWEIAENWQELLTQLDTHDQDLSFLRGISHLEKKKESLATRLVVKKILHHWGLSYEGIVKDACAKPSLAHSDFHISMSHAQGYGIAIVHRHKSIGIDIEYPRTKLLKIAPKFLSSSELQFAGRDLERLTICWVAKESIL
;
A
#
# COMPACT_ATOMS: atom_id res chain seq x y z
N MET A 1 -13.57 -5.79 -10.42
CA MET A 1 -12.57 -6.65 -9.74
C MET A 1 -11.34 -6.63 -10.61
N PRO A 2 -10.18 -6.33 -10.03
CA PRO A 2 -9.14 -7.35 -10.02
C PRO A 2 -8.38 -7.30 -8.69
N LEU A 3 -9.00 -7.87 -7.65
CA LEU A 3 -8.25 -8.39 -6.52
C LEU A 3 -7.52 -9.63 -7.04
N ILE A 4 -6.20 -9.55 -7.19
CA ILE A 4 -5.37 -10.67 -7.66
C ILE A 4 -5.18 -11.67 -6.53
N LYS A 5 -4.89 -11.14 -5.33
CA LYS A 5 -4.53 -11.95 -4.19
C LYS A 5 -5.07 -11.36 -2.90
N LEU A 6 -5.45 -12.26 -2.00
CA LEU A 6 -5.82 -11.97 -0.62
C LEU A 6 -5.37 -13.16 0.21
N GLU A 7 -4.49 -12.93 1.17
CA GLU A 7 -3.86 -14.01 1.94
C GLU A 7 -3.62 -13.59 3.38
N ASP A 8 -4.06 -14.44 4.31
CA ASP A 8 -3.72 -14.31 5.72
C ASP A 8 -2.25 -14.73 5.91
N THR A 9 -1.43 -13.82 6.42
CA THR A 9 -0.03 -14.10 6.79
C THR A 9 0.05 -14.79 8.15
N ASP A 10 -0.87 -14.46 9.05
CA ASP A 10 -1.08 -15.10 10.34
C ASP A 10 -2.53 -14.83 10.83
N PRO A 11 -2.99 -15.39 11.97
CA PRO A 11 -4.37 -15.19 12.45
C PRO A 11 -4.80 -13.74 12.72
N HIS A 12 -3.86 -12.81 12.78
CA HIS A 12 -4.06 -11.40 13.07
C HIS A 12 -3.67 -10.47 11.93
N SER A 13 -3.15 -10.99 10.81
CA SER A 13 -2.67 -10.18 9.70
C SER A 13 -3.03 -10.77 8.33
N CYS A 14 -3.44 -9.90 7.42
CA CYS A 14 -3.84 -10.27 6.07
C CYS A 14 -3.40 -9.17 5.10
N TRP A 15 -2.95 -9.57 3.92
CA TRP A 15 -2.59 -8.65 2.85
C TRP A 15 -3.32 -9.00 1.57
N GLY A 16 -3.37 -8.03 0.65
CA GLY A 16 -3.89 -8.27 -0.67
C GLY A 16 -3.26 -7.38 -1.73
N LEU A 17 -3.46 -7.78 -2.98
CA LEU A 17 -2.95 -7.12 -4.17
C LEU A 17 -4.08 -6.88 -5.16
N TRP A 18 -4.16 -5.65 -5.67
CA TRP A 18 -5.13 -5.21 -6.66
C TRP A 18 -4.40 -4.73 -7.91
N GLU A 19 -4.79 -5.25 -9.07
CA GLU A 19 -4.40 -4.70 -10.36
C GLU A 19 -5.38 -3.62 -10.79
N ILE A 20 -4.89 -2.51 -11.31
CA ILE A 20 -5.72 -1.36 -11.67
C ILE A 20 -6.06 -1.47 -13.16
N ALA A 21 -7.15 -2.18 -13.45
CA ALA A 21 -7.70 -2.26 -14.80
C ALA A 21 -8.84 -1.24 -15.02
N GLU A 22 -9.49 -0.80 -13.95
CA GLU A 22 -10.65 0.10 -14.00
C GLU A 22 -10.27 1.59 -14.06
N ASN A 23 -11.23 2.42 -14.48
CA ASN A 23 -11.14 3.86 -14.30
C ASN A 23 -11.43 4.26 -12.84
N TRP A 24 -11.12 5.51 -12.48
CA TRP A 24 -11.24 5.95 -11.09
C TRP A 24 -12.69 6.02 -10.60
N GLN A 25 -13.67 6.25 -11.48
CA GLN A 25 -15.08 6.30 -11.13
C GLN A 25 -15.59 4.91 -10.73
N GLU A 26 -15.21 3.88 -11.49
CA GLU A 26 -15.54 2.48 -11.20
C GLU A 26 -14.93 2.03 -9.87
N LEU A 27 -13.66 2.38 -9.61
CA LEU A 27 -13.02 2.10 -8.32
C LEU A 27 -13.71 2.84 -7.17
N LEU A 28 -14.12 4.08 -7.38
CA LEU A 28 -14.84 4.88 -6.40
C LEU A 28 -16.20 4.25 -6.04
N THR A 29 -16.96 3.82 -7.06
CA THR A 29 -18.23 3.11 -6.86
C THR A 29 -18.03 1.80 -6.11
N GLN A 30 -16.98 1.03 -6.39
CA GLN A 30 -16.69 -0.21 -5.66
C GLN A 30 -16.31 0.03 -4.19
N LEU A 31 -15.76 1.20 -3.86
CA LEU A 31 -15.31 1.49 -2.50
C LEU A 31 -16.48 1.75 -1.56
N ASP A 32 -17.66 2.15 -2.06
CA ASP A 32 -18.79 2.65 -1.25
C ASP A 32 -18.28 3.71 -0.26
N THR A 33 -17.75 4.81 -0.80
CA THR A 33 -16.93 5.76 -0.04
C THR A 33 -17.62 6.39 1.16
N HIS A 34 -16.84 6.58 2.21
CA HIS A 34 -17.20 7.39 3.36
C HIS A 34 -16.70 8.83 3.18
N ASP A 35 -17.25 9.78 3.94
CA ASP A 35 -16.89 11.20 3.84
C ASP A 35 -15.38 11.44 4.01
N GLN A 36 -14.74 10.64 4.85
CA GLN A 36 -13.29 10.70 5.09
C GLN A 36 -12.49 10.43 3.81
N ASP A 37 -12.85 9.40 3.03
CA ASP A 37 -12.19 9.09 1.78
C ASP A 37 -12.42 10.17 0.73
N LEU A 38 -13.66 10.68 0.63
CA LEU A 38 -14.00 11.73 -0.32
C LEU A 38 -13.20 13.01 -0.07
N SER A 39 -13.01 13.39 1.20
CA SER A 39 -12.21 14.55 1.58
C SER A 39 -10.76 14.43 1.07
N PHE A 40 -10.15 13.25 1.25
CA PHE A 40 -8.78 12.98 0.81
C PHE A 40 -8.68 12.91 -0.72
N LEU A 41 -9.59 12.19 -1.37
CA LEU A 41 -9.57 11.96 -2.82
C LEU A 41 -9.82 13.24 -3.62
N ARG A 42 -10.57 14.21 -3.09
CA ARG A 42 -10.74 15.55 -3.70
C ARG A 42 -9.42 16.31 -3.78
N GLY A 43 -8.51 16.10 -2.84
CA GLY A 43 -7.18 16.72 -2.84
C GLY A 43 -6.22 16.17 -3.90
N ILE A 44 -6.52 15.01 -4.50
CA ILE A 44 -5.65 14.39 -5.50
C ILE A 44 -6.00 14.88 -6.90
N SER A 45 -5.14 15.71 -7.48
CA SER A 45 -5.26 16.21 -8.85
C SER A 45 -4.86 15.16 -9.89
N HIS A 46 -3.80 14.39 -9.64
CA HIS A 46 -3.26 13.43 -10.60
C HIS A 46 -4.12 12.16 -10.66
N LEU A 47 -4.70 11.87 -11.83
CA LEU A 47 -5.66 10.77 -12.00
C LEU A 47 -5.05 9.39 -11.67
N GLU A 48 -3.80 9.15 -12.06
CA GLU A 48 -3.12 7.89 -11.72
C GLU A 48 -2.96 7.72 -10.20
N LYS A 49 -2.55 8.77 -9.48
CA LYS A 49 -2.44 8.75 -8.02
C LYS A 49 -3.79 8.51 -7.35
N LYS A 50 -4.86 9.03 -7.96
CA LYS A 50 -6.23 8.81 -7.49
C LYS A 50 -6.64 7.34 -7.65
N LYS A 51 -6.36 6.72 -8.80
CA LYS A 51 -6.60 5.29 -9.02
C LYS A 51 -5.79 4.42 -8.06
N GLU A 52 -4.50 4.68 -7.92
CA GLU A 52 -3.62 3.98 -6.98
C GLU A 52 -4.14 4.07 -5.54
N SER A 53 -4.54 5.27 -5.11
CA SER A 53 -5.10 5.52 -3.79
C SER A 53 -6.45 4.83 -3.55
N LEU A 54 -7.26 4.65 -4.59
CA LEU A 54 -8.53 3.93 -4.51
C LEU A 54 -8.30 2.41 -4.47
N ALA A 55 -7.37 1.90 -5.27
CA ALA A 55 -7.04 0.49 -5.31
C ALA A 55 -6.53 -0.02 -3.96
N THR A 56 -5.63 0.71 -3.30
CA THR A 56 -5.14 0.32 -1.96
C THR A 56 -6.25 0.32 -0.91
N ARG A 57 -7.17 1.29 -0.96
CA ARG A 57 -8.37 1.32 -0.09
C ARG A 57 -9.31 0.15 -0.35
N LEU A 58 -9.50 -0.22 -1.61
CA LEU A 58 -10.29 -1.40 -1.98
C LEU A 58 -9.66 -2.68 -1.43
N VAL A 59 -8.34 -2.83 -1.48
CA VAL A 59 -7.65 -3.95 -0.83
C VAL A 59 -7.96 -4.00 0.66
N VAL A 60 -7.83 -2.87 1.37
CA VAL A 60 -8.17 -2.79 2.80
C VAL A 60 -9.63 -3.19 3.05
N LYS A 61 -10.58 -2.66 2.27
CA LYS A 61 -11.99 -3.05 2.35
C LYS A 61 -12.19 -4.56 2.15
N LYS A 62 -11.50 -5.17 1.19
CA LYS A 62 -11.57 -6.62 0.95
C LYS A 62 -10.99 -7.43 2.12
N ILE A 63 -9.90 -6.98 2.72
CA ILE A 63 -9.33 -7.61 3.92
C ILE A 63 -10.33 -7.56 5.09
N LEU A 64 -10.93 -6.40 5.36
CA LEU A 64 -11.92 -6.26 6.43
C LEU A 64 -13.15 -7.15 6.18
N HIS A 65 -13.67 -7.16 4.96
CA HIS A 65 -14.80 -8.03 4.59
C HIS A 65 -14.47 -9.51 4.74
N HIS A 66 -13.25 -9.94 4.39
CA HIS A 66 -12.78 -11.32 4.61
C HIS A 66 -12.80 -11.72 6.09
N TRP A 67 -12.61 -10.74 6.99
CA TRP A 67 -12.74 -10.92 8.43
C TRP A 67 -14.15 -10.66 8.98
N GLY A 68 -15.15 -10.45 8.12
CA GLY A 68 -16.53 -10.15 8.54
C GLY A 68 -16.71 -8.76 9.16
N LEU A 69 -15.81 -7.82 8.86
CA LEU A 69 -15.82 -6.45 9.37
C LEU A 69 -16.20 -5.45 8.27
N SER A 70 -16.79 -4.34 8.67
CA SER A 70 -17.15 -3.23 7.79
C SER A 70 -15.96 -2.30 7.56
N TYR A 71 -15.85 -1.76 6.34
CA TYR A 71 -14.94 -0.67 6.03
C TYR A 71 -15.64 0.66 6.29
N GLU A 72 -15.05 1.52 7.12
CA GLU A 72 -15.62 2.83 7.52
C GLU A 72 -14.77 4.03 7.05
N GLY A 73 -13.81 3.79 6.16
CA GLY A 73 -12.92 4.81 5.61
C GLY A 73 -11.52 4.81 6.24
N ILE A 74 -10.61 5.56 5.60
CA ILE A 74 -9.23 5.77 6.08
C ILE A 74 -9.01 7.25 6.39
N VAL A 75 -8.49 7.52 7.59
CA VAL A 75 -8.04 8.85 8.02
C VAL A 75 -6.52 8.92 8.03
N LYS A 76 -5.99 10.14 8.02
CA LYS A 76 -4.56 10.39 8.19
C LYS A 76 -4.33 11.19 9.46
N ASP A 77 -3.34 10.78 10.24
CA ASP A 77 -2.89 11.55 11.39
C ASP A 77 -2.03 12.76 10.98
N ALA A 78 -1.55 13.52 11.98
CA ALA A 78 -0.67 14.68 11.77
C ALA A 78 0.68 14.33 11.10
N CYS A 79 1.09 13.06 11.15
CA CYS A 79 2.27 12.53 10.49
C CYS A 79 1.97 11.94 9.10
N ALA A 80 0.74 12.15 8.59
CA ALA A 80 0.22 11.60 7.35
C ALA A 80 0.16 10.06 7.30
N LYS A 81 0.28 9.38 8.45
CA LYS A 81 0.16 7.93 8.55
C LYS A 81 -1.31 7.55 8.40
N PRO A 82 -1.65 6.62 7.48
CA PRO A 82 -3.02 6.18 7.31
C PRO A 82 -3.45 5.26 8.45
N SER A 83 -4.67 5.45 8.95
CA SER A 83 -5.33 4.56 9.91
C SER A 83 -6.79 4.34 9.52
N LEU A 84 -7.33 3.19 9.93
CA LEU A 84 -8.76 2.91 9.76
C LEU A 84 -9.58 3.82 10.68
N ALA A 85 -10.66 4.38 10.14
CA ALA A 85 -11.62 5.09 10.98
C ALA A 85 -12.24 4.11 11.99
N HIS A 86 -12.41 4.56 13.23
CA HIS A 86 -13.08 3.81 14.31
C HIS A 86 -12.49 2.42 14.62
N SER A 87 -11.20 2.19 14.32
CA SER A 87 -10.53 0.92 14.56
C SER A 87 -9.10 1.13 15.05
N ASP A 88 -8.66 0.29 15.99
CA ASP A 88 -7.27 0.23 16.48
C ASP A 88 -6.36 -0.64 15.59
N PHE A 89 -6.86 -1.11 14.45
CA PHE A 89 -6.07 -1.93 13.54
C PHE A 89 -5.01 -1.08 12.84
N HIS A 90 -3.86 -1.70 12.60
CA HIS A 90 -2.76 -1.08 11.90
C HIS A 90 -2.82 -1.46 10.43
N ILE A 91 -2.63 -0.46 9.57
CA ILE A 91 -2.60 -0.65 8.13
C ILE A 91 -1.32 -0.11 7.54
N SER A 92 -0.89 -0.73 6.44
CA SER A 92 0.09 -0.15 5.54
C SER A 92 -0.37 -0.37 4.11
N MET A 93 -0.08 0.61 3.26
CA MET A 93 -0.55 0.68 1.88
C MET A 93 0.59 1.20 1.02
N SER A 94 0.81 0.54 -0.12
CA SER A 94 1.74 1.00 -1.13
C SER A 94 1.14 0.79 -2.52
N HIS A 95 1.73 1.39 -3.53
CA HIS A 95 1.28 1.25 -4.90
C HIS A 95 2.47 1.34 -5.85
N ALA A 96 2.41 0.62 -6.97
CA ALA A 96 3.42 0.77 -8.01
C ALA A 96 2.85 0.40 -9.38
N GLN A 97 3.09 1.26 -10.37
CA GLN A 97 2.74 1.09 -11.80
C GLN A 97 1.48 0.26 -12.07
N GLY A 98 0.32 0.76 -11.65
CA GLY A 98 -0.95 0.07 -11.90
C GLY A 98 -1.30 -1.04 -10.91
N TYR A 99 -0.59 -1.14 -9.78
CA TYR A 99 -0.94 -2.03 -8.68
C TYR A 99 -1.13 -1.25 -7.38
N GLY A 100 -2.12 -1.67 -6.60
CA GLY A 100 -2.32 -1.27 -5.22
C GLY A 100 -2.12 -2.47 -4.29
N ILE A 101 -1.33 -2.32 -3.25
CA ILE A 101 -1.12 -3.34 -2.22
C ILE A 101 -1.48 -2.77 -0.85
N ALA A 102 -2.06 -3.59 0.01
CA ALA A 102 -2.29 -3.22 1.39
C ALA A 102 -2.17 -4.42 2.31
N ILE A 103 -1.85 -4.15 3.57
CA ILE A 103 -1.80 -5.11 4.66
C ILE A 103 -2.51 -4.52 5.88
N VAL A 104 -3.19 -5.38 6.63
CA VAL A 104 -3.86 -5.02 7.88
C VAL A 104 -3.38 -5.96 8.97
N HIS A 105 -3.05 -5.44 10.14
CA HIS A 105 -2.80 -6.22 11.36
C HIS A 105 -3.65 -5.70 12.52
N ARG A 106 -4.29 -6.62 13.24
CA ARG A 106 -5.20 -6.30 14.35
C ARG A 106 -4.57 -5.61 15.57
N HIS A 107 -3.26 -5.75 15.79
CA HIS A 107 -2.66 -5.45 17.10
C HIS A 107 -1.27 -4.79 17.06
N LYS A 108 -0.55 -4.86 15.94
CA LYS A 108 0.84 -4.41 15.85
C LYS A 108 1.03 -3.54 14.62
N SER A 109 1.95 -2.58 14.73
CA SER A 109 2.41 -1.82 13.57
C SER A 109 2.92 -2.78 12.51
N ILE A 110 2.54 -2.53 11.26
CA ILE A 110 2.88 -3.36 10.11
C ILE A 110 3.19 -2.48 8.91
N GLY A 111 4.04 -2.98 8.02
CA GLY A 111 4.46 -2.29 6.81
C GLY A 111 4.47 -3.22 5.61
N ILE A 112 4.09 -2.69 4.45
CA ILE A 112 4.17 -3.38 3.16
C ILE A 112 4.57 -2.37 2.10
N ASP A 113 5.43 -2.79 1.18
CA ASP A 113 5.82 -1.97 0.05
C ASP A 113 5.87 -2.80 -1.24
N ILE A 114 5.65 -2.12 -2.36
CA ILE A 114 5.75 -2.68 -3.71
C ILE A 114 6.43 -1.64 -4.59
N GLU A 115 7.45 -2.05 -5.34
CA GLU A 115 8.18 -1.16 -6.24
C GLU A 115 8.61 -1.92 -7.50
N TYR A 116 8.72 -1.16 -8.59
CA TYR A 116 9.32 -1.67 -9.83
C TYR A 116 10.82 -1.36 -9.86
N PRO A 117 11.65 -2.29 -10.36
CA PRO A 117 13.05 -2.01 -10.58
C PRO A 117 13.25 -0.78 -11.48
N ARG A 118 14.00 0.19 -10.97
CA ARG A 118 14.26 1.46 -11.68
C ARG A 118 15.73 1.84 -11.63
N THR A 119 16.27 2.28 -12.76
CA THR A 119 17.69 2.66 -12.92
C THR A 119 18.14 3.75 -11.95
N LYS A 120 17.21 4.58 -11.46
CA LYS A 120 17.48 5.60 -10.43
C LYS A 120 18.07 4.99 -9.15
N LEU A 121 17.72 3.75 -8.79
CA LEU A 121 18.22 3.07 -7.60
C LEU A 121 19.74 2.93 -7.59
N LEU A 122 20.38 2.74 -8.75
CA LEU A 122 21.85 2.68 -8.86
C LEU A 122 22.54 3.94 -8.32
N LYS A 123 21.88 5.10 -8.44
CA LYS A 123 22.43 6.38 -8.00
C LYS A 123 22.10 6.70 -6.55
N ILE A 124 20.94 6.25 -6.07
CA ILE A 124 20.46 6.60 -4.72
C ILE A 124 20.84 5.56 -3.67
N ALA A 125 21.09 4.31 -4.05
CA ALA A 125 21.44 3.21 -3.15
C ALA A 125 22.55 3.55 -2.13
N PRO A 126 23.66 4.21 -2.53
CA PRO A 126 24.71 4.56 -1.57
C PRO A 126 24.27 5.54 -0.46
N LYS A 127 23.10 6.18 -0.59
CA LYS A 127 22.57 7.13 0.41
C LYS A 127 21.78 6.45 1.54
N PHE A 128 21.32 5.22 1.33
CA PHE A 128 20.43 4.54 2.29
C PHE A 128 20.82 3.08 2.57
N LEU A 129 21.64 2.45 1.72
CA LEU A 129 22.19 1.11 1.97
C LEU A 129 23.51 1.20 2.74
N SER A 130 23.69 0.29 3.68
CA SER A 130 24.96 0.02 4.35
C SER A 130 25.97 -0.62 3.40
N SER A 131 27.25 -0.65 3.79
CA SER A 131 28.32 -1.24 2.98
C SER A 131 28.08 -2.72 2.65
N SER A 132 27.54 -3.50 3.59
CA SER A 132 27.21 -4.92 3.36
C SER A 132 26.04 -5.10 2.40
N GLU A 133 24.99 -4.28 2.53
CA GLU A 133 23.85 -4.29 1.61
C GLU A 133 24.27 -3.87 0.19
N LEU A 134 25.15 -2.87 0.06
CA LEU A 134 25.73 -2.46 -1.23
C LEU A 134 26.59 -3.56 -1.85
N GLN A 135 27.37 -4.27 -1.04
CA GLN A 135 28.16 -5.40 -1.53
C GLN A 135 27.27 -6.55 -2.02
N PHE A 136 26.20 -6.86 -1.30
CA PHE A 136 25.21 -7.87 -1.69
C PHE A 136 24.48 -7.50 -2.99
N ALA A 137 23.99 -6.26 -3.08
CA ALA A 137 23.20 -5.81 -4.21
C ALA A 137 24.06 -5.47 -5.43
N GLY A 138 25.27 -4.95 -5.23
CA GLY A 138 26.17 -4.52 -6.30
C GLY A 138 25.50 -3.51 -7.23
N ARG A 139 25.40 -3.87 -8.52
CA ARG A 139 24.69 -3.09 -9.54
C ARG A 139 23.43 -3.80 -10.06
N ASP A 140 23.02 -4.87 -9.39
CA ASP A 140 21.82 -5.63 -9.74
C ASP A 140 20.59 -4.83 -9.32
N LEU A 141 19.77 -4.44 -10.30
CA LEU A 141 18.58 -3.62 -10.05
C LEU A 141 17.54 -4.35 -9.21
N GLU A 142 17.38 -5.66 -9.36
CA GLU A 142 16.40 -6.42 -8.58
C GLU A 142 16.81 -6.44 -7.11
N ARG A 143 18.09 -6.73 -6.84
CA ARG A 143 18.60 -6.72 -5.45
C ARG A 143 18.54 -5.34 -4.82
N LEU A 144 18.89 -4.29 -5.57
CA LEU A 144 18.76 -2.91 -5.10
C LEU A 144 17.31 -2.56 -4.78
N THR A 145 16.36 -3.07 -5.57
CA THR A 145 14.92 -2.88 -5.34
C THR A 145 14.46 -3.63 -4.10
N ILE A 146 14.88 -4.88 -3.92
CA ILE A 146 14.58 -5.66 -2.71
C ILE A 146 15.08 -4.92 -1.46
N CYS A 147 16.32 -4.45 -1.46
CA CYS A 147 16.86 -3.70 -0.33
C CYS A 147 16.10 -2.39 -0.07
N TRP A 148 15.65 -1.71 -1.13
CA TRP A 148 14.83 -0.50 -1.01
C TRP A 148 13.47 -0.80 -0.38
N VAL A 149 12.71 -1.72 -0.96
CA VAL A 149 11.37 -2.15 -0.49
C VAL A 149 11.42 -2.64 0.95
N ALA A 150 12.46 -3.40 1.31
CA ALA A 150 12.66 -3.88 2.67
C ALA A 150 12.85 -2.73 3.66
N LYS A 151 13.60 -1.68 3.29
CA LYS A 151 13.77 -0.51 4.17
C LYS A 151 12.50 0.31 4.28
N GLU A 152 11.85 0.63 3.15
CA GLU A 152 10.62 1.42 3.14
C GLU A 152 9.48 0.72 3.90
N SER A 153 9.44 -0.62 3.92
CA SER A 153 8.44 -1.38 4.68
C SER A 153 8.64 -1.31 6.20
N ILE A 154 9.81 -0.88 6.69
CA ILE A 154 10.12 -0.79 8.13
C ILE A 154 9.96 0.64 8.66
N LEU A 155 10.02 1.64 7.78
CA LEU A 155 9.90 3.07 8.10
C LEU A 155 8.45 3.45 8.48
#